data_AF-A0A7W8UC35-F1
#
_entry.id   AF-A0A7W8UC35-F1
#
_cell.length_a   1.000
_cell.length_b   1.000
_cell.length_c   1.000
_cell.angle_alpha   90.00
_cell.angle_beta   90.00
_cell.angle_gamma   90.00
#
_symmetry.space_group_name_H-M   'P 1'
#
loop_
_entity.id
_entity.type
_entity.pdbx_description
1 polymer ?
#
loop_
_entity_poly.entity_id
_entity_poly.type
_entity_poly.pdbx_seq_one_letter_code
_entity_poly.pdbx_strand_id
1 'polypeptide(L)' 'MAEDKQETIALLKALAHGPKRDNSAYHQAIAEARRAFEDAEIALGGPVRVRTKTKRKRSGEYVVKWTFKRLT' A
#
# COMPACT_ATOMS: atom_id res chain seq x y z
N MET A 1 42.66 8.52 -3.68
CA MET A 1 41.92 8.20 -2.43
C MET A 1 41.06 6.97 -2.69
N ALA A 2 41.63 5.77 -2.60
CA ALA A 2 40.92 4.51 -2.85
C ALA A 2 40.15 4.01 -1.60
N GLU A 3 40.55 4.45 -0.41
CA GLU A 3 39.91 4.17 0.88
C GLU A 3 38.48 4.72 0.97
N ASP A 4 38.25 5.95 0.51
CA ASP A 4 36.94 6.62 0.53
C ASP A 4 35.86 5.82 -0.27
N LYS A 5 36.29 5.22 -1.38
CA LYS A 5 35.42 4.37 -2.22
C LYS A 5 35.13 3.03 -1.55
N GLN A 6 36.07 2.45 -0.82
CA GLN A 6 35.87 1.20 -0.08
C GLN A 6 34.96 1.41 1.13
N GLU A 7 35.10 2.52 1.86
CA GLU A 7 34.21 2.90 2.95
C GLU A 7 32.77 3.13 2.48
N THR A 8 32.59 3.80 1.34
CA THR A 8 31.26 4.01 0.75
C THR A 8 30.60 2.68 0.36
N ILE A 9 31.36 1.74 -0.20
CA ILE A 9 30.87 0.39 -0.55
C ILE A 9 30.53 -0.41 0.72
N ALA A 10 31.34 -0.31 1.78
CA ALA A 10 31.07 -0.97 3.06
C ALA A 10 29.79 -0.44 3.71
N LEU A 11 29.55 0.88 3.63
CA LEU A 11 28.36 1.53 4.16
C LEU A 11 27.09 1.13 3.38
N LEU A 12 27.16 1.06 2.04
CA LEU A 12 26.07 0.59 1.19
C LEU A 12 25.72 -0.89 1.46
N LYS A 13 26.74 -1.74 1.66
CA LYS A 13 26.54 -3.14 2.07
C LYS A 13 25.89 -3.22 3.45
N ALA A 14 26.34 -2.44 4.42
CA ALA A 14 25.75 -2.40 5.76
C ALA A 14 24.27 -1.96 5.73
N LEU A 15 23.91 -0.99 4.88
CA LEU A 15 22.52 -0.56 4.67
C LEU A 15 21.68 -1.65 3.98
N ALA A 16 22.25 -2.35 3.00
CA ALA A 16 21.57 -3.45 2.29
C ALA A 16 21.39 -4.70 3.18
N HIS A 17 22.32 -4.94 4.11
CA HIS A 17 22.29 -6.01 5.10
C HIS A 17 21.54 -5.62 6.39
N GLY A 18 21.18 -4.35 6.56
CA GLY A 18 20.33 -3.89 7.65
C GLY A 18 18.93 -4.51 7.56
N PRO A 19 18.18 -4.57 8.68
CA PRO A 19 16.85 -5.18 8.70
C PRO A 19 15.92 -4.43 7.72
N LYS A 20 15.59 -5.07 6.61
CA LYS A 20 14.55 -4.59 5.70
C LYS A 20 13.25 -4.52 6.51
N ARG A 21 12.62 -3.34 6.58
CA ARG A 21 11.28 -3.22 7.17
C ARG A 21 10.37 -4.23 6.47
N ASP A 22 9.74 -5.10 7.24
CA ASP A 22 8.76 -6.02 6.71
C ASP A 22 7.55 -5.23 6.20
N ASN A 23 7.44 -5.11 4.88
CA ASN A 23 6.37 -4.40 4.19
C ASN A 23 5.27 -5.37 3.73
N SER A 24 5.30 -6.64 4.15
CA SER A 24 4.31 -7.66 3.78
C SER A 24 2.88 -7.19 4.01
N ALA A 25 2.59 -6.63 5.18
CA ALA A 25 1.27 -6.11 5.54
C ALA A 25 0.80 -4.97 4.61
N TYR A 26 1.71 -4.10 4.18
CA TYR A 26 1.39 -3.02 3.24
C TYR A 26 1.07 -3.58 1.85
N HIS A 27 1.87 -4.51 1.35
CA HIS A 27 1.63 -5.16 0.06
C HIS A 27 0.33 -5.98 0.06
N GLN A 28 0.04 -6.66 1.17
CA GLN A 28 -1.21 -7.38 1.35
C GLN A 28 -2.41 -6.42 1.32
N ALA A 29 -2.36 -5.30 2.03
CA ALA A 29 -3.41 -4.30 2.00
C ALA A 29 -3.67 -3.73 0.59
N ILE A 30 -2.61 -3.54 -0.22
CA ILE A 30 -2.76 -3.15 -1.63
C ILE A 30 -3.41 -4.25 -2.45
N ALA A 31 -3.04 -5.51 -2.24
CA ALA A 31 -3.61 -6.65 -2.97
C ALA A 31 -5.11 -6.81 -2.65
N GLU A 32 -5.48 -6.73 -1.38
CA GLU A 32 -6.88 -6.75 -0.93
C GLU A 32 -7.66 -5.57 -1.51
N ALA A 33 -7.06 -4.38 -1.53
CA ALA A 33 -7.66 -3.21 -2.15
C ALA A 33 -7.99 -3.45 -3.63
N ARG A 34 -7.05 -3.99 -4.41
CA ARG A 34 -7.27 -4.28 -5.83
C ARG A 34 -8.40 -5.28 -6.05
N ARG A 35 -8.40 -6.38 -5.29
CA ARG A 35 -9.48 -7.38 -5.34
C ARG A 35 -10.85 -6.79 -5.06
N ALA A 36 -10.96 -5.88 -4.09
CA ALA A 36 -12.23 -5.22 -3.79
C ALA A 36 -12.79 -4.39 -4.97
N PHE A 37 -11.94 -3.86 -5.86
CA PHE A 37 -12.41 -3.22 -7.10
C PHE A 37 -12.91 -4.25 -8.11
N GLU A 38 -12.14 -5.32 -8.33
CA GLU A 38 -12.53 -6.41 -9.24
C GLU A 38 -13.87 -7.03 -8.81
N ASP A 39 -14.02 -7.36 -7.53
CA ASP A 39 -15.26 -7.91 -6.97
C ASP A 39 -16.44 -6.95 -7.15
N ALA A 40 -16.20 -5.64 -7.01
CA ALA A 40 -17.23 -4.63 -7.20
C ALA A 40 -17.65 -4.51 -8.67
N GLU A 41 -16.71 -4.59 -9.62
CA GLU A 41 -17.00 -4.57 -11.05
C GLU A 41 -17.79 -5.81 -11.50
N ILE A 42 -17.43 -6.99 -10.97
CA ILE A 42 -18.16 -8.25 -11.20
C ILE A 42 -19.58 -8.13 -10.63
N ALA A 43 -19.71 -7.69 -9.37
CA ALA A 43 -21.00 -7.60 -8.69
C ALA A 43 -21.94 -6.55 -9.31
N LEU A 44 -21.39 -5.46 -9.85
CA LEU A 44 -22.16 -4.37 -10.47
C LEU A 44 -22.28 -4.49 -11.99
N GLY A 45 -21.65 -5.49 -12.62
CA GLY A 45 -21.77 -5.79 -14.04
C GLY A 45 -21.18 -4.69 -14.94
N GLY A 46 -19.99 -4.21 -14.61
CA GLY A 46 -19.25 -3.26 -15.42
C GLY A 46 -18.37 -2.30 -14.62
N PRO A 47 -17.76 -1.30 -15.30
CA PRO A 47 -16.82 -0.37 -14.67
C PRO A 47 -17.46 0.38 -13.49
N VAL A 48 -16.70 0.56 -12.41
CA VAL A 48 -17.18 1.22 -11.19
C VAL A 48 -16.45 2.54 -10.92
N ARG A 49 -17.21 3.54 -10.46
CA ARG A 49 -16.68 4.72 -9.79
C ARG A 49 -16.67 4.49 -8.29
N VAL A 50 -15.53 4.78 -7.65
CA VAL A 50 -15.39 4.71 -6.20
C VAL A 50 -15.69 6.06 -5.54
N ARG A 51 -16.40 6.03 -4.41
CA ARG A 51 -16.54 7.16 -3.49
C ARG A 51 -15.91 6.79 -2.15
N THR A 52 -14.98 7.60 -1.70
CA THR A 52 -14.27 7.40 -0.44
C THR A 52 -14.82 8.32 0.63
N LYS A 53 -15.06 7.77 1.82
CA LYS A 53 -15.32 8.54 3.05
C LYS A 53 -14.29 8.16 4.09
N THR A 54 -13.62 9.15 4.67
CA THR A 54 -12.69 8.93 5.77
C THR A 54 -13.29 9.46 7.07
N LYS A 55 -13.01 8.76 8.18
CA LYS A 55 -13.37 9.23 9.52
C LYS A 55 -12.30 8.80 10.50
N ARG A 56 -11.95 9.71 11.42
CA ARG A 56 -11.12 9.36 12.58
C ARG A 56 -12.05 9.12 13.77
N LYS A 57 -11.97 7.95 14.39
CA LYS A 57 -12.74 7.66 15.60
C LYS A 57 -12.04 8.24 16.82
N ARG A 58 -12.83 8.48 17.88
CA ARG A 58 -12.30 8.88 19.20
C ARG A 58 -11.36 7.82 19.80
N SER A 59 -11.49 6.56 19.39
CA SER A 59 -10.58 5.46 19.76
C SER A 59 -9.19 5.55 19.14
N GLY A 60 -8.94 6.51 18.23
CA GLY A 60 -7.66 6.65 17.53
C GLY A 60 -7.62 5.97 16.16
N GLU A 61 -8.58 5.10 15.85
CA GLU A 61 -8.68 4.44 14.54
C GLU A 61 -8.96 5.44 13.41
N TYR A 62 -8.26 5.29 12.28
CA TYR A 62 -8.56 5.97 11.04
C TYR A 62 -9.25 5.01 10.08
N VAL A 63 -10.51 5.29 9.75
CA VAL A 63 -11.32 4.40 8.90
C VAL A 63 -11.51 5.02 7.54
N VAL A 64 -11.26 4.22 6.51
CA VAL A 64 -11.55 4.53 5.11
C VAL A 64 -12.70 3.62 4.66
N LYS A 65 -13.81 4.21 4.23
CA LYS A 65 -14.95 3.49 3.64
C LYS A 65 -14.99 3.75 2.15
N TRP A 66 -14.89 2.69 1.36
CA TRP A 66 -15.14 2.73 -0.08
C TRP A 66 -16.59 2.37 -0.37
N THR A 67 -17.14 3.02 -1.37
CA THR A 67 -18.47 2.72 -1.90
C THR A 67 -18.38 2.79 -3.40
N PHE A 68 -18.60 1.64 -4.03
CA PHE A 68 -18.55 1.49 -5.47
C PHE A 68 -19.93 1.76 -6.06
N LYS A 69 -19.96 2.42 -7.21
CA LYS A 69 -21.16 2.66 -8.00
C LYS A 69 -20.84 2.38 -9.45
N ARG A 70 -21.75 1.76 -10.18
CA ARG A 70 -21.58 1.53 -11.61
C ARG A 70 -21.48 2.86 -12.36
N LEU A 71 -20.54 2.94 -13.31
CA LEU A 71 -20.53 3.96 -14.34
C LEU A 71 -21.58 3.55 -15.38
N THR A 72 -22.75 4.19 -15.32
CA THR A 72 -23.76 4.16 -16.38
C THR A 72 -23.34 5.02 -17.54
#